data_AF-H0I2A4-F1
#
_entry.id   AF-H0I2A4-F1
#
_cell.length_a   1.000
_cell.length_b   1.000
_cell.length_c   1.000
_cell.angle_alpha   90.00
_cell.angle_beta   90.00
_cell.angle_gamma   90.00
#
_symmetry.space_group_name_H-M   'P 1'
#
loop_
_entity.id
_entity.type
_entity.pdbx_description
1 polymer ?
#
loop_
_entity_poly.entity_id
_entity_poly.type
_entity_poly.pdbx_seq_one_letter_code
_entity_poly.pdbx_strand_id
1 'polypeptide(L)'
;QQESGLESHHDNTIEYMFDMLGCGPEEITHVSSSFRHDLMSAYDLGIKSKVWVNRGHEPANPFYEYTEIRDVTQLPGVFGI
;
A
#
# COMPACT_ATOMS: atom_id res chain seq x y z
N GLN A 1 -8.14 -30.91 8.37
CA GLN A 1 -8.53 -30.11 7.19
C GLN A 1 -7.74 -28.82 7.30
N GLN A 2 -6.70 -28.69 6.50
CA GLN A 2 -5.92 -27.45 6.39
C GLN A 2 -5.81 -27.24 4.89
N GLU A 3 -6.80 -26.54 4.34
CA GLU A 3 -6.73 -26.07 2.97
C GLU A 3 -5.74 -24.90 2.98
N SER A 4 -4.48 -25.17 2.64
CA SER A 4 -3.53 -24.13 2.28
C SER A 4 -3.94 -23.62 0.90
N GLY A 5 -4.93 -22.73 0.88
CA GLY A 5 -5.12 -21.80 -0.22
C GLY A 5 -3.82 -21.04 -0.42
N LEU A 6 -3.52 -20.71 -1.68
CA LEU A 6 -2.35 -19.94 -2.07
C LEU A 6 -2.42 -18.53 -1.45
N GLU A 7 -2.01 -18.37 -0.18
CA GLU A 7 -1.78 -17.06 0.41
C GLU A 7 -0.59 -16.44 -0.32
N SER A 8 -0.82 -15.28 -0.93
CA SER A 8 0.23 -14.56 -1.62
C SER A 8 1.33 -14.25 -0.59
N HIS A 9 2.57 -14.65 -0.85
CA HIS A 9 3.68 -14.46 0.10
C HIS A 9 3.93 -12.99 0.49
N HIS A 10 3.37 -12.04 -0.26
CA HIS A 10 3.51 -10.60 -0.02
C HIS A 10 2.59 -10.08 1.10
N ASP A 11 1.35 -10.58 1.18
CA ASP A 11 0.36 -10.07 2.15
C ASP A 11 0.81 -10.34 3.59
N ASN A 12 1.48 -11.48 3.81
CA ASN A 12 2.10 -11.87 5.07
C ASN A 12 3.05 -10.82 5.65
N THR A 13 3.65 -9.94 4.83
CA THR A 13 4.58 -8.91 5.33
C THR A 13 3.83 -7.71 5.91
N ILE A 14 2.76 -7.26 5.26
CA ILE A 14 1.96 -6.11 5.72
C ILE A 14 1.12 -6.53 6.93
N GLU A 15 0.55 -7.74 6.93
CA GLU A 15 -0.17 -8.27 8.08
C GLU A 15 0.74 -8.46 9.29
N TYR A 16 1.95 -8.99 9.09
CA TYR A 16 2.94 -9.06 10.16
C TYR A 16 3.32 -7.68 10.71
N MET A 17 3.41 -6.67 9.85
CA MET A 17 3.64 -5.29 10.30
C MET A 17 2.50 -4.77 11.18
N PHE A 18 1.23 -5.06 10.84
CA PHE A 18 0.09 -4.70 11.68
C PHE A 18 0.20 -5.31 13.08
N ASP A 19 0.52 -6.60 13.17
CA ASP A 19 0.69 -7.28 14.46
C ASP A 19 1.82 -6.67 15.29
N MET A 20 2.95 -6.34 14.64
CA MET A 20 4.12 -5.78 15.33
C MET A 20 3.91 -4.34 15.80
N LEU A 21 3.13 -3.55 15.07
CA LEU A 21 2.82 -2.16 15.42
C LEU A 21 1.56 -2.04 16.29
N GLY A 22 0.73 -3.09 16.36
CA GLY A 22 -0.53 -3.09 17.07
C GLY A 22 -1.54 -2.12 16.47
N CYS A 23 -1.56 -1.98 15.13
CA CYS A 23 -2.42 -1.03 14.42
C CYS A 23 -3.21 -1.67 13.28
N GLY A 24 -4.32 -1.04 12.91
CA GLY A 24 -5.17 -1.45 11.79
C GLY A 24 -4.82 -0.78 10.46
N PRO A 25 -5.39 -1.27 9.33
CA PRO A 25 -5.22 -0.68 8.00
C PRO A 25 -5.73 0.77 7.88
N GLU A 26 -6.61 1.20 8.77
CA GLU A 26 -7.13 2.56 8.89
C GLU A 26 -6.16 3.54 9.59
N GLU A 27 -5.14 3.03 10.26
CA GLU A 27 -4.22 3.82 11.10
C GLU A 27 -2.87 4.09 10.42
N ILE A 28 -2.69 3.64 9.18
CA ILE A 28 -1.43 3.78 8.44
C ILE A 28 -1.63 4.44 7.08
N THR A 29 -0.55 4.95 6.51
CA THR A 29 -0.48 5.29 5.09
C THR A 29 0.56 4.44 4.40
N HIS A 30 0.14 3.71 3.37
CA HIS A 30 1.06 2.93 2.54
C HIS A 30 1.63 3.80 1.41
N VAL A 31 2.94 3.88 1.30
CA VAL A 31 3.64 4.70 0.29
C VAL A 31 4.53 3.79 -0.56
N SER A 32 4.26 3.70 -1.86
CA SER A 32 5.06 2.87 -2.78
C SER A 32 5.13 3.45 -4.19
N SER A 33 6.14 3.03 -4.95
CA SER A 33 6.26 3.28 -6.40
C SER A 33 5.87 2.08 -7.28
N SER A 34 5.26 1.02 -6.73
CA SER A 34 4.82 -0.17 -7.48
C SER A 34 3.37 -0.55 -7.20
N PHE A 35 2.59 -0.76 -8.26
CA PHE A 35 1.25 -1.34 -8.18
C PHE A 35 1.30 -2.79 -7.75
N ARG A 36 1.94 -3.62 -8.59
CA ARG A 36 1.87 -5.08 -8.47
C ARG A 36 2.44 -5.61 -7.16
N HIS A 37 3.53 -4.99 -6.67
CA HIS A 37 4.25 -5.51 -5.53
C HIS A 37 3.73 -5.00 -4.19
N ASP A 38 3.05 -3.85 -4.18
CA ASP A 38 2.79 -3.11 -2.96
C ASP A 38 1.35 -2.55 -2.91
N LEU A 39 0.98 -1.65 -3.84
CA LEU A 39 -0.32 -0.95 -3.78
C LEU A 39 -1.53 -1.88 -3.95
N MET A 40 -1.40 -2.95 -4.73
CA MET A 40 -2.45 -3.96 -4.89
C MET A 40 -2.69 -4.70 -3.58
N SER A 41 -1.62 -5.22 -2.95
CA SER A 41 -1.72 -5.86 -1.62
C SER A 41 -2.25 -4.89 -0.56
N ALA A 42 -1.79 -3.63 -0.56
CA ALA A 42 -2.31 -2.61 0.36
C ALA A 42 -3.81 -2.37 0.17
N TYR A 43 -4.28 -2.38 -1.08
CA TYR A 43 -5.71 -2.26 -1.39
C TYR A 43 -6.50 -3.49 -0.92
N ASP A 44 -6.00 -4.69 -1.20
CA ASP A 44 -6.65 -5.96 -0.84
C ASP A 44 -6.75 -6.14 0.69
N LEU A 45 -5.73 -5.68 1.42
CA LEU A 45 -5.70 -5.64 2.89
C LEU A 45 -6.50 -4.47 3.50
N GLY A 46 -7.15 -3.65 2.67
CA GLY A 46 -8.08 -2.63 3.12
C GLY A 46 -7.44 -1.31 3.57
N ILE A 47 -6.14 -1.09 3.34
CA ILE A 47 -5.48 0.18 3.65
C ILE A 47 -6.13 1.30 2.83
N LYS A 48 -6.69 2.29 3.53
CA LYS A 48 -7.42 3.40 2.88
C LYS A 48 -6.48 4.49 2.40
N SER A 49 -5.57 4.94 3.25
CA SER A 49 -4.58 5.95 2.89
C SER A 49 -3.43 5.32 2.11
N LYS A 50 -3.36 5.62 0.81
CA LYS A 50 -2.34 5.09 -0.10
C LYS A 50 -1.74 6.21 -0.94
N VAL A 51 -0.42 6.21 -1.09
CA VAL A 51 0.32 7.18 -1.89
C VAL A 51 1.15 6.44 -2.93
N TRP A 52 0.93 6.79 -4.19
CA TRP A 52 1.73 6.28 -5.30
C TRP A 52 2.80 7.29 -5.68
N VAL A 53 4.07 6.89 -5.54
CA VAL A 53 5.22 7.66 -5.98
C VAL A 53 5.49 7.37 -7.45
N ASN A 54 4.87 8.14 -8.33
CA ASN A 54 4.96 7.94 -9.76
C ASN A 54 6.30 8.44 -10.32
N ARG A 55 7.21 7.50 -10.58
CA ARG A 55 8.49 7.74 -11.25
C ARG A 55 8.46 7.46 -12.77
N GLY A 56 7.30 7.14 -13.32
CA GLY A 56 7.11 6.87 -14.76
C GLY A 56 7.50 5.45 -15.20
N HIS A 57 7.64 4.50 -14.28
CA HIS A 57 8.05 3.12 -14.59
C HIS A 57 6.87 2.20 -14.98
N GLU A 58 5.64 2.56 -14.63
CA GLU A 58 4.44 1.77 -14.89
C GLU A 58 3.22 2.71 -15.10
N PRO A 59 2.18 2.28 -15.86
CA PRO A 59 1.00 3.10 -16.10
C PRO A 59 0.12 3.23 -14.85
N ALA A 60 -0.55 4.38 -14.71
CA ALA A 60 -1.50 4.64 -13.64
C ALA A 60 -2.69 3.67 -13.68
N ASN A 61 -3.13 3.19 -12.50
CA ASN A 61 -4.36 2.41 -12.37
C ASN A 61 -5.26 2.94 -11.25
N PRO A 62 -6.16 3.91 -11.53
CA PRO A 62 -6.99 4.58 -10.53
C PRO A 62 -7.91 3.66 -9.71
N PHE A 63 -8.14 2.42 -10.15
CA PHE A 63 -8.92 1.42 -9.41
C PHE A 63 -8.40 1.19 -7.98
N TYR A 64 -7.08 1.31 -7.77
CA TYR A 64 -6.44 1.05 -6.47
C TYR A 64 -6.41 2.25 -5.52
N GLU A 65 -7.16 3.32 -5.78
CA GLU A 65 -7.46 4.41 -4.82
C GLU A 65 -6.22 4.98 -4.08
N TYR A 66 -5.42 5.80 -4.75
CA TYR A 66 -4.22 6.42 -4.20
C TYR A 66 -4.18 7.93 -4.45
N THR A 67 -3.34 8.62 -3.67
CA THR A 67 -2.85 9.96 -4.01
C THR A 67 -1.53 9.83 -4.78
N GLU A 68 -1.45 10.43 -5.96
CA GLU A 68 -0.24 10.41 -6.77
C GLU A 68 0.70 11.54 -6.38
N ILE A 69 1.99 11.23 -6.18
CA ILE A 69 3.07 12.21 -6.02
C ILE A 69 4.23 11.87 -6.94
N ARG A 70 4.99 12.88 -7.37
CA ARG A 70 6.15 12.69 -8.26
C ARG A 70 7.32 12.00 -7.56
N ASP A 71 7.57 12.42 -6.33
CA ASP A 71 8.67 11.93 -5.50
C ASP A 71 8.35 12.17 -4.01
N VAL A 72 9.14 11.54 -3.14
CA VAL A 72 8.89 11.55 -1.69
C VAL A 72 8.97 12.93 -1.04
N THR A 73 9.56 13.93 -1.71
CA THR A 73 9.61 15.31 -1.16
C THR A 73 8.24 15.97 -1.12
N GLN A 74 7.26 15.45 -1.88
CA GLN A 74 5.88 15.91 -1.87
C GLN A 74 5.00 15.21 -0.84
N LEU A 75 5.49 14.15 -0.19
CA LEU A 75 4.73 13.39 0.80
C LEU A 75 4.19 14.26 1.95
N PRO A 76 4.94 15.22 2.53
CA PRO A 76 4.41 16.15 3.53
C PRO A 76 3.13 16.87 3.07
N GLY A 77 3.09 17.29 1.80
CA GLY A 77 1.93 17.98 1.21
C GLY A 77 0.67 17.12 1.12
N VAL A 78 0.79 15.79 1.07
CA VAL A 78 -0.36 14.86 1.12
C VAL A 78 -1.10 14.96 2.47
N PHE A 79 -0.37 15.27 3.54
CA PHE A 79 -0.90 15.38 4.89
C PHE A 79 -1.11 16.83 5.37
N GLY A 80 -0.84 17.81 4.50
CA GLY A 80 -1.00 19.23 4.82
C GLY A 80 0.02 19.77 5.82
N ILE A 81 1.22 19.19 5.88
CA ILE A 81 2.33 19.61 6.75
C ILE A 81 3.52 20.21 5.98
#